data_AF-A0A971CBK3-F1
#
_entry.id   AF-A0A971CBK3-F1
#
_cell.length_a   1.000
_cell.length_b   1.000
_cell.length_c   1.000
_cell.angle_alpha   90.00
_cell.angle_beta   90.00
_cell.angle_gamma   90.00
#
_symmetry.space_group_name_H-M   'P 1'
#
loop_
_entity.id
_entity.type
_entity.pdbx_description
1 polymer ?
#
loop_
_entity_poly.entity_id
_entity_poly.type
_entity_poly.pdbx_seq_one_letter_code
_entity_poly.pdbx_strand_id
1 'polypeptide(L)'
;MRIKPYADRPLRFTVQLVTDLLVLVWVVVWIQVGRFVHDAVTSVSTVGYTLESGATGIADNLTEAGRDAGGVPLVGDKLSTPLTSAGDAASSVAGAGQDLGDSITTLGTVLGLVVALAPILSVVAVWAALRWRFARRAGATALLATSPGGQHLLALRALAGRPLHELVAVSDDPVAAWDAEDPDVTRALADLETRRWGVRLRGPALAS
;
A
#
# COMPACT_ATOMS: atom_id res chain seq x y z
N MET A 1 9.55 28.21 -0.14
CA MET A 1 10.02 26.82 -0.35
C MET A 1 9.45 26.33 -1.69
N ARG A 2 10.23 26.32 -2.78
CA ARG A 2 9.75 25.86 -4.09
C ARG A 2 10.23 24.43 -4.32
N ILE A 3 9.29 23.50 -4.24
CA ILE A 3 9.49 22.10 -4.61
C ILE A 3 9.65 22.08 -6.14
N LYS A 4 10.79 21.59 -6.62
CA LYS A 4 11.08 21.46 -8.05
C LYS A 4 10.91 19.97 -8.40
N PRO A 5 9.85 19.55 -9.11
CA PRO A 5 9.50 18.14 -9.23
C PRO A 5 10.24 17.39 -10.35
N TYR A 6 11.33 17.91 -10.93
CA TYR A 6 11.88 17.30 -12.15
C TYR A 6 13.38 17.52 -12.44
N ALA A 7 14.04 16.44 -12.87
CA ALA A 7 15.43 16.39 -13.33
C ALA A 7 15.50 16.10 -14.85
N ASP A 8 16.49 16.71 -15.52
CA ASP A 8 16.62 16.85 -16.98
C ASP A 8 17.11 15.59 -17.74
N ARG A 9 16.43 14.43 -17.62
CA ARG A 9 16.52 13.36 -18.65
C ARG A 9 15.16 12.67 -18.86
N PRO A 10 14.57 12.71 -20.08
CA PRO A 10 13.21 12.19 -20.33
C PRO A 10 13.09 10.70 -20.04
N LEU A 11 14.12 9.90 -20.36
CA LEU A 11 14.11 8.44 -20.18
C LEU A 11 13.95 7.98 -18.72
N ARG A 12 14.59 8.66 -17.76
CA ARG A 12 14.48 8.27 -16.34
C ARG A 12 13.17 8.74 -15.72
N PHE A 13 12.66 9.89 -16.16
CA PHE A 13 11.33 10.31 -15.77
C PHE A 13 10.26 9.34 -16.29
N THR A 14 10.34 8.90 -17.55
CA THR A 14 9.40 7.93 -18.11
C THR A 14 9.44 6.62 -17.34
N VAL A 15 10.62 6.09 -17.01
CA VAL A 15 10.73 4.87 -16.19
C VAL A 15 10.13 5.06 -14.80
N GLN A 16 10.34 6.22 -14.17
CA GLN A 16 9.76 6.50 -12.86
C GLN A 16 8.23 6.63 -12.92
N LEU A 17 7.70 7.35 -13.90
CA LEU A 17 6.26 7.49 -14.11
C LEU A 17 5.61 6.13 -14.43
N VAL A 18 6.23 5.33 -15.29
CA VAL A 18 5.77 3.98 -15.63
C VAL A 18 5.83 3.07 -14.41
N THR A 19 6.90 3.12 -13.61
CA THR A 19 7.00 2.32 -12.37
C THR A 19 5.92 2.72 -11.37
N ASP A 20 5.67 4.02 -11.19
CA ASP A 20 4.65 4.52 -10.28
C ASP A 20 3.24 4.13 -10.75
N LEU A 21 2.99 4.20 -12.06
CA LEU A 21 1.76 3.73 -12.68
C LEU A 21 1.58 2.21 -12.51
N LEU A 22 2.64 1.43 -12.71
CA LEU A 22 2.59 -0.02 -12.53
C LEU A 22 2.30 -0.41 -11.09
N VAL A 23 2.90 0.27 -10.10
CA VAL A 23 2.60 0.06 -8.68
C VAL A 23 1.15 0.46 -8.39
N LEU A 24 0.66 1.57 -8.94
CA LEU A 24 -0.73 1.99 -8.78
C LEU A 24 -1.70 0.95 -9.34
N VAL A 25 -1.47 0.50 -10.58
CA VAL A 25 -2.29 -0.55 -11.24
C VAL A 25 -2.24 -1.84 -10.41
N TRP A 26 -1.07 -2.24 -9.93
CA TRP A 26 -0.91 -3.39 -9.06
C TRP A 26 -1.77 -3.29 -7.80
N VAL A 27 -1.72 -2.14 -7.11
CA VAL A 27 -2.54 -1.89 -5.92
C VAL A 27 -4.03 -1.98 -6.25
N VAL A 28 -4.47 -1.33 -7.33
CA VAL A 28 -5.87 -1.37 -7.76
C VAL A 28 -6.33 -2.80 -8.07
N VAL A 29 -5.52 -3.58 -8.81
CA VAL A 29 -5.83 -4.98 -9.13
C VAL A 29 -6.01 -5.80 -7.85
N TRP A 30 -5.10 -5.70 -6.88
CA TRP A 30 -5.19 -6.49 -5.66
C TRP A 30 -6.30 -6.05 -4.71
N ILE A 31 -6.64 -4.77 -4.70
CA ILE A 31 -7.86 -4.29 -4.02
C ILE A 31 -9.11 -4.94 -4.64
N GLN A 32 -9.19 -5.00 -5.98
CA GLN A 32 -10.31 -5.64 -6.66
C GLN A 32 -10.36 -7.14 -6.39
N VAL A 33 -9.21 -7.83 -6.36
CA VAL A 33 -9.15 -9.25 -5.98
C VAL A 33 -9.61 -9.45 -4.54
N GLY A 34 -9.17 -8.62 -3.59
CA GLY A 34 -9.61 -8.70 -2.20
C GLY A 34 -11.11 -8.50 -2.04
N ARG A 35 -11.70 -7.54 -2.77
CA ARG A 35 -13.17 -7.35 -2.81
C ARG A 35 -13.88 -8.56 -3.38
N PHE A 36 -13.40 -9.09 -4.50
CA PHE A 36 -13.96 -10.29 -5.09
C PHE A 36 -13.96 -11.47 -4.12
N VAL A 37 -12.86 -11.67 -3.38
CA VAL A 37 -12.78 -12.72 -2.36
C VAL A 37 -13.76 -12.46 -1.21
N HIS A 38 -13.85 -11.23 -0.72
CA HIS A 38 -14.82 -10.85 0.31
C HIS A 38 -16.25 -11.19 -0.15
N ASP A 39 -16.66 -10.68 -1.30
CA ASP A 39 -18.01 -10.88 -1.86
C ASP A 39 -18.31 -12.36 -2.09
N ALA A 40 -17.34 -13.11 -2.61
CA ALA A 40 -17.49 -14.55 -2.83
C ALA A 40 -17.74 -15.30 -1.52
N VAL A 41 -17.02 -14.98 -0.45
CA VAL A 41 -17.21 -15.62 0.86
C VAL A 41 -18.50 -15.14 1.53
N THR A 42 -18.76 -13.83 1.55
CA THR A 42 -19.95 -13.28 2.21
C THR A 42 -21.24 -13.65 1.48
N SER A 43 -21.20 -14.00 0.19
CA SER A 43 -22.37 -14.55 -0.51
C SER A 43 -22.98 -15.77 0.21
N VAL A 44 -22.15 -16.55 0.90
CA VAL A 44 -22.57 -17.74 1.67
C VAL A 44 -23.29 -17.38 2.97
N SER A 45 -23.09 -16.18 3.54
CA SER A 45 -23.75 -15.76 4.80
C SER A 45 -25.27 -15.69 4.66
N THR A 46 -25.77 -15.46 3.44
CA THR A 46 -27.19 -15.53 3.08
C THR A 46 -27.84 -16.82 3.57
N VAL A 47 -27.11 -17.95 3.57
CA VAL A 47 -27.62 -19.23 4.06
C VAL A 47 -27.91 -19.16 5.56
N GLY A 48 -26.98 -18.60 6.34
CA GLY A 48 -27.14 -18.41 7.79
C GLY A 48 -28.33 -17.52 8.14
N TYR A 49 -28.43 -16.35 7.48
CA TYR A 49 -29.55 -15.43 7.71
C TYR A 49 -30.91 -15.97 7.24
N THR A 50 -30.93 -16.80 6.19
CA THR A 50 -32.16 -17.47 5.75
C THR A 50 -32.60 -18.53 6.77
N LEU A 51 -31.65 -19.28 7.31
CA LEU A 51 -31.89 -20.24 8.41
C LEU A 51 -32.41 -19.53 9.66
N GLU A 52 -31.77 -18.44 10.07
CA GLU A 52 -32.20 -17.59 11.17
C GLU A 52 -33.66 -17.15 10.99
N SER A 53 -33.97 -16.49 9.88
CA SER A 53 -35.31 -15.95 9.62
C SER A 53 -36.37 -17.05 9.59
N GLY A 54 -36.08 -18.19 8.94
CA GLY A 54 -37.00 -19.32 8.88
C GLY A 54 -37.25 -19.95 10.25
N ALA A 55 -36.19 -20.15 11.04
CA ALA A 55 -36.28 -20.76 12.36
C ALA A 55 -36.94 -19.83 13.39
N THR A 56 -36.69 -18.51 13.32
CA THR A 56 -37.40 -17.50 14.13
C THR A 56 -38.90 -17.53 13.86
N GLY A 57 -39.32 -17.57 12.60
CA GLY A 57 -40.75 -17.67 12.27
C GLY A 57 -41.38 -18.97 12.81
N ILE A 58 -40.66 -20.09 12.78
CA ILE A 58 -41.13 -21.35 13.39
C ILE A 58 -41.22 -21.22 14.91
N ALA A 59 -40.21 -20.63 15.54
CA ALA A 59 -40.17 -20.41 16.98
C ALA A 59 -41.35 -19.57 17.47
N ASP A 60 -41.64 -18.46 16.78
CA ASP A 60 -42.75 -17.56 17.11
C ASP A 60 -44.09 -18.28 17.00
N ASN A 61 -44.34 -18.98 15.88
CA ASN A 61 -45.58 -19.74 15.67
C ASN A 61 -45.78 -20.85 16.72
N LEU A 62 -44.71 -21.57 17.09
CA LEU A 62 -44.78 -22.64 18.09
C LEU A 62 -44.99 -22.08 19.51
N THR A 63 -44.39 -20.95 19.81
CA THR A 63 -44.56 -20.25 21.08
C THR A 63 -45.98 -19.69 21.22
N GLU A 64 -46.56 -19.16 20.15
CA GLU A 64 -47.95 -18.72 20.10
C GLU A 64 -48.92 -19.92 20.23
N ALA A 65 -48.71 -20.98 19.45
CA ALA A 65 -49.51 -22.21 19.57
C ALA A 65 -49.42 -22.82 20.98
N GLY A 66 -48.25 -22.77 21.63
CA GLY A 66 -48.07 -23.20 23.00
C GLY A 66 -48.89 -22.37 24.00
N ARG A 67 -48.94 -21.04 23.82
CA ARG A 67 -49.80 -20.16 24.63
C ARG A 67 -51.28 -20.48 24.45
N ASP A 68 -51.73 -20.63 23.21
CA ASP A 68 -53.13 -20.95 22.90
C ASP A 68 -53.54 -22.31 23.46
N ALA A 69 -52.68 -23.31 23.28
CA ALA A 69 -52.89 -24.66 23.82
C ALA A 69 -52.95 -24.67 25.35
N GLY A 70 -52.21 -23.79 26.03
CA GLY A 70 -52.26 -23.61 27.48
C GLY A 70 -53.64 -23.20 28.01
N GLY A 71 -54.50 -22.61 27.17
CA GLY A 71 -55.86 -22.21 27.53
C GLY A 71 -56.88 -23.37 27.60
N VAL A 72 -56.51 -24.59 27.20
CA VAL A 72 -57.44 -25.74 27.16
C VAL A 72 -57.65 -26.33 28.56
N PRO A 73 -58.89 -26.43 29.09
CA PRO A 73 -59.15 -27.01 30.40
C PRO A 73 -58.69 -28.47 30.51
N LEU A 74 -58.20 -28.87 31.69
CA LEU A 74 -57.72 -30.22 32.06
C LEU A 74 -56.44 -30.72 31.34
N VAL A 75 -56.14 -30.27 30.12
CA VAL A 75 -55.01 -30.77 29.31
C VAL A 75 -54.07 -29.69 28.79
N GLY A 76 -54.33 -28.41 29.04
CA GLY A 76 -53.57 -27.28 28.47
C GLY A 76 -52.06 -27.38 28.70
N ASP A 77 -51.61 -27.66 29.93
CA ASP A 77 -50.19 -27.81 30.26
C ASP A 77 -49.49 -28.95 29.50
N LYS A 78 -50.23 -30.05 29.25
CA LYS A 78 -49.71 -31.21 28.51
C LYS A 78 -49.56 -30.92 27.02
N LEU A 79 -50.33 -29.97 26.49
CA LEU A 79 -50.28 -29.55 25.10
C LEU A 79 -49.31 -28.38 24.89
N SER A 80 -49.25 -27.43 25.84
CA SER A 80 -48.41 -26.24 25.75
C SER A 80 -46.91 -26.55 25.89
N THR A 81 -46.54 -27.40 26.84
CA THR A 81 -45.13 -27.73 27.15
C THR A 81 -44.33 -28.20 25.92
N PRO A 82 -44.79 -29.22 25.15
CA PRO A 82 -44.03 -29.67 23.98
C PRO A 82 -43.98 -28.62 22.85
N LEU A 83 -44.99 -27.76 22.71
CA LEU A 83 -45.01 -26.69 21.72
C LEU A 83 -44.00 -25.59 22.09
N THR A 84 -44.02 -25.12 23.33
CA THR A 84 -43.05 -24.13 23.82
C THR A 84 -41.62 -24.69 23.76
N SER A 85 -41.40 -25.94 24.15
CA SER A 85 -40.08 -26.58 24.05
C SER A 85 -39.59 -26.70 22.60
N ALA A 86 -40.48 -26.97 21.65
CA ALA A 86 -40.13 -26.96 20.23
C ALA A 86 -39.82 -25.54 19.73
N GLY A 87 -40.52 -24.53 20.24
CA GLY A 87 -40.22 -23.11 19.98
C GLY A 87 -38.85 -22.69 20.51
N ASP A 88 -38.47 -23.12 21.71
CA ASP A 88 -37.14 -22.89 22.28
C ASP A 88 -36.04 -23.55 21.43
N ALA A 89 -36.27 -24.79 20.99
CA ALA A 89 -35.35 -25.49 20.10
C ALA A 89 -35.20 -24.78 18.74
N ALA A 90 -36.31 -24.32 18.16
CA ALA A 90 -36.29 -23.53 16.93
C ALA A 90 -35.55 -22.18 17.13
N SER A 91 -35.73 -21.53 18.28
CA SER A 91 -34.98 -20.30 18.63
C SER A 91 -33.48 -20.54 18.71
N SER A 92 -33.06 -21.67 19.27
CA SER A 92 -31.64 -22.07 19.31
C SER A 92 -31.06 -22.28 17.90
N VAL A 93 -31.83 -22.90 17.00
CA VAL A 93 -31.45 -23.04 15.58
C VAL A 93 -31.36 -21.67 14.90
N ALA A 94 -32.28 -20.74 15.21
CA ALA A 94 -32.24 -19.40 14.67
C ALA A 94 -30.94 -18.67 15.07
N GLY A 95 -30.59 -18.72 16.36
CA GLY A 95 -29.33 -18.14 16.87
C GLY A 95 -28.10 -18.75 16.20
N ALA A 96 -28.07 -20.08 16.01
CA ALA A 96 -26.97 -20.72 15.28
C ALA A 96 -26.88 -20.28 13.80
N GLY A 97 -28.02 -20.02 13.16
CA GLY A 97 -28.08 -19.45 11.81
C GLY A 97 -27.46 -18.05 11.74
N GLN A 98 -27.80 -17.20 12.71
CA GLN A 98 -27.25 -15.85 12.85
C GLN A 98 -25.73 -15.88 13.07
N ASP A 99 -25.27 -16.68 14.04
CA ASP A 99 -23.83 -16.83 14.36
C ASP A 99 -23.03 -17.28 13.13
N LEU A 100 -23.59 -18.19 12.33
CA LEU A 100 -22.99 -18.67 11.09
C LEU A 100 -22.91 -17.55 10.04
N GLY A 101 -23.98 -16.78 9.85
CA GLY A 101 -24.01 -15.63 8.94
C GLY A 101 -22.94 -14.60 9.29
N ASP A 102 -22.84 -14.26 10.57
CA ASP A 102 -21.87 -13.28 11.08
C ASP A 102 -20.43 -13.78 11.00
N SER A 103 -20.20 -15.07 11.28
CA SER A 103 -18.90 -15.70 11.17
C SER A 103 -18.39 -15.70 9.72
N ILE A 104 -19.26 -16.05 8.77
CA ILE A 104 -18.91 -16.04 7.33
C ILE A 104 -18.61 -14.62 6.86
N THR A 105 -19.41 -13.64 7.30
CA THR A 105 -19.19 -12.23 6.96
C THR A 105 -17.84 -11.72 7.49
N THR A 106 -17.50 -12.09 8.72
CA THR A 106 -16.22 -11.76 9.35
C THR A 106 -15.06 -12.43 8.61
N LEU A 107 -15.19 -13.73 8.29
CA LEU A 107 -14.17 -14.47 7.53
C LEU A 107 -13.94 -13.87 6.14
N GLY A 108 -15.01 -13.50 5.42
CA GLY A 108 -14.89 -12.85 4.13
C GLY A 108 -14.13 -11.53 4.22
N THR A 109 -14.36 -10.75 5.27
CA THR A 109 -13.63 -9.50 5.54
C THR A 109 -12.14 -9.75 5.78
N VAL A 110 -11.80 -10.68 6.67
CA VAL A 110 -10.40 -11.00 7.01
C VAL A 110 -9.66 -11.57 5.80
N LEU A 111 -10.26 -12.53 5.09
CA LEU A 111 -9.67 -13.14 3.90
C LEU A 111 -9.46 -12.11 2.78
N GLY A 112 -10.49 -11.32 2.47
CA GLY A 112 -10.38 -10.27 1.45
C GLY A 112 -9.25 -9.28 1.77
N LEU A 113 -9.12 -8.89 3.04
CA LEU A 113 -8.05 -8.00 3.49
C LEU A 113 -6.67 -8.64 3.37
N VAL A 114 -6.50 -9.87 3.84
CA VAL A 114 -5.21 -10.59 3.78
C VAL A 114 -4.76 -10.79 2.34
N VAL A 115 -5.69 -11.21 1.47
CA VAL A 115 -5.43 -11.44 0.04
C VAL A 115 -5.03 -10.15 -0.66
N ALA A 116 -5.64 -9.01 -0.34
CA ALA A 116 -5.25 -7.72 -0.91
C ALA A 116 -3.92 -7.22 -0.33
N LEU A 117 -3.77 -7.22 1.00
CA LEU A 117 -2.64 -6.56 1.67
C LEU A 117 -1.32 -7.30 1.47
N ALA A 118 -1.29 -8.63 1.49
CA ALA A 118 -0.05 -9.38 1.37
C ALA A 118 0.78 -9.00 0.11
N PRO A 119 0.22 -9.01 -1.11
CA PRO A 119 0.95 -8.61 -2.31
C PRO A 119 1.15 -7.10 -2.44
N ILE A 120 0.22 -6.27 -1.94
CA ILE A 120 0.37 -4.80 -1.92
C ILE A 120 1.57 -4.42 -1.07
N LEU A 121 1.61 -4.86 0.19
CA LEU A 121 2.67 -4.54 1.13
C LEU A 121 4.01 -5.09 0.64
N SER A 122 4.04 -6.28 0.04
CA SER A 122 5.27 -6.86 -0.51
C SER A 122 5.90 -5.96 -1.60
N VAL A 123 5.11 -5.54 -2.60
CA VAL A 123 5.61 -4.70 -3.70
C VAL A 123 5.89 -3.28 -3.22
N VAL A 124 4.98 -2.69 -2.44
CA VAL A 124 5.13 -1.33 -1.93
C VAL A 124 6.33 -1.20 -1.00
N ALA A 125 6.59 -2.17 -0.12
CA ALA A 125 7.75 -2.15 0.77
C ALA A 125 9.07 -2.19 -0.02
N VAL A 126 9.19 -3.07 -1.02
CA VAL A 126 10.39 -3.15 -1.87
C VAL A 126 10.58 -1.86 -2.67
N TRP A 127 9.51 -1.37 -3.33
CA TRP A 127 9.54 -0.12 -4.08
C TRP A 127 9.90 1.08 -3.19
N ALA A 128 9.28 1.19 -2.02
CA ALA A 128 9.51 2.27 -1.07
C ALA A 128 10.94 2.21 -0.50
N ALA A 129 11.46 1.03 -0.18
CA ALA A 129 12.84 0.87 0.29
C ALA A 129 13.87 1.29 -0.77
N LEU A 130 13.68 0.88 -2.03
CA LEU A 130 14.55 1.28 -3.14
C LEU A 130 14.48 2.79 -3.39
N ARG A 131 13.27 3.37 -3.36
CA ARG A 131 13.05 4.80 -3.56
C ARG A 131 13.61 5.62 -2.39
N TRP A 132 13.46 5.16 -1.16
CA TRP A 132 14.02 5.79 0.03
C TRP A 132 15.56 5.76 -0.01
N ARG A 133 16.17 4.64 -0.40
CA ARG A 133 17.65 4.55 -0.55
C ARG A 133 18.16 5.52 -1.61
N PHE A 134 17.45 5.67 -2.72
CA PHE A 134 17.78 6.66 -3.74
C PHE A 134 17.62 8.09 -3.21
N ALA A 135 16.51 8.39 -2.54
CA ALA A 135 16.23 9.71 -1.96
C ALA A 135 17.27 10.12 -0.91
N ARG A 136 17.69 9.20 -0.03
CA ARG A 136 18.76 9.46 0.97
C ARG A 136 20.11 9.75 0.31
N ARG A 137 20.49 9.00 -0.72
CA ARG A 137 21.76 9.21 -1.43
C ARG A 137 21.77 10.50 -2.26
N ALA A 138 20.63 10.84 -2.85
CA ALA A 138 20.43 12.13 -3.53
C ALA A 138 20.43 13.31 -2.52
N GLY A 139 19.84 13.14 -1.34
CA GLY A 139 19.82 14.17 -0.29
C GLY A 139 21.20 14.45 0.31
N ALA A 140 22.00 13.41 0.56
CA ALA A 140 23.37 13.57 1.06
C ALA A 140 24.28 14.30 0.06
N THR A 141 24.11 14.05 -1.24
CA THR A 141 24.86 14.75 -2.31
C THR A 141 24.39 16.18 -2.50
N ALA A 142 23.09 16.46 -2.35
CA ALA A 142 22.56 17.83 -2.38
C ALA A 142 23.03 18.68 -1.18
N LEU A 143 23.10 18.10 0.02
CA LEU A 143 23.62 18.80 1.21
C LEU A 143 25.13 19.09 1.10
N LEU A 144 25.90 18.16 0.55
CA LEU A 144 27.33 18.38 0.27
C LEU A 144 27.55 19.47 -0.78
N ALA A 145 26.69 19.56 -1.80
CA ALA A 145 26.73 20.62 -2.81
C ALA A 145 26.52 22.03 -2.23
N THR A 146 25.89 22.15 -1.06
CA THR A 146 25.66 23.42 -0.36
C THR A 146 26.70 23.76 0.70
N SER A 147 27.67 22.86 0.97
CA SER A 147 28.74 23.08 1.96
C SER A 147 29.90 23.89 1.38
N PRO A 148 30.58 24.75 2.17
CA PRO A 148 31.87 25.30 1.79
C PRO A 148 32.84 24.16 1.44
N GLY A 149 33.47 24.20 0.26
CA GLY A 149 34.32 23.11 -0.26
C GLY A 149 33.57 21.94 -0.93
N GLY A 150 32.24 21.96 -0.94
CA GLY A 150 31.39 20.91 -1.51
C GLY A 150 31.62 20.65 -3.00
N GLN A 151 31.89 21.70 -3.76
CA GLN A 151 32.22 21.61 -5.19
C GLN A 151 33.52 20.82 -5.43
N HIS A 152 34.55 21.06 -4.61
CA HIS A 152 35.81 20.33 -4.70
C HIS A 152 35.65 18.85 -4.33
N LEU A 153 34.88 18.54 -3.28
CA LEU A 153 34.59 17.15 -2.90
C LEU A 153 33.77 16.40 -3.96
N LEU A 154 32.84 17.08 -4.62
CA LEU A 154 32.05 16.52 -5.72
C LEU A 154 32.91 16.26 -6.96
N ALA A 155 33.83 17.17 -7.28
CA ALA A 155 34.78 17.00 -8.37
C ALA A 155 35.79 15.86 -8.09
N LEU A 156 36.33 15.75 -6.88
CA LEU A 156 37.17 14.60 -6.46
C LEU A 156 36.41 13.27 -6.57
N ARG A 157 35.14 13.26 -6.16
CA ARG A 157 34.29 12.07 -6.29
C ARG A 157 34.00 11.71 -7.75
N ALA A 158 33.89 12.72 -8.62
CA ALA A 158 33.81 12.50 -10.06
C ALA A 158 35.09 11.83 -10.57
N LEU A 159 36.26 12.39 -10.28
CA LEU A 159 37.56 11.83 -10.68
C LEU A 159 37.77 10.39 -10.16
N ALA A 160 37.39 10.12 -8.92
CA ALA A 160 37.58 8.80 -8.30
C ALA A 160 36.58 7.72 -8.75
N GLY A 161 35.43 8.10 -9.29
CA GLY A 161 34.29 7.18 -9.47
C GLY A 161 33.68 7.14 -10.86
N ARG A 162 34.19 7.92 -11.82
CA ARG A 162 33.59 8.07 -13.16
C ARG A 162 34.34 7.29 -14.22
N PRO A 163 33.60 6.78 -15.23
CA PRO A 163 34.23 6.08 -16.34
C PRO A 163 35.06 7.07 -17.17
N LEU A 164 36.22 6.61 -17.67
CA LEU A 164 37.23 7.46 -18.31
C LEU A 164 36.68 8.33 -19.45
N HIS A 165 35.75 7.80 -20.24
CA HIS A 165 35.15 8.52 -21.37
C HIS A 165 34.29 9.73 -20.94
N GLU A 166 33.70 9.72 -19.74
CA GLU A 166 32.97 10.87 -19.19
C GLU A 166 33.94 11.96 -18.69
N LEU A 167 35.13 11.58 -18.21
CA LEU A 167 36.15 12.49 -17.71
C LEU A 167 36.89 13.20 -18.86
N VAL A 168 37.25 12.45 -19.90
CA VAL A 168 37.91 13.00 -21.10
C VAL A 168 37.00 13.95 -21.88
N ALA A 169 35.68 13.76 -21.80
CA ALA A 169 34.71 14.69 -22.37
C ALA A 169 34.66 16.06 -21.64
N VAL A 170 35.23 16.17 -20.45
CA VAL A 170 35.32 17.42 -19.68
C VAL A 170 36.64 18.14 -19.96
N SER A 171 37.76 17.41 -20.01
CA SER A 171 39.09 17.91 -20.33
C SER A 171 39.93 16.76 -20.89
N ASP A 172 40.80 17.05 -21.86
CA ASP A 172 41.73 16.06 -22.42
C ASP A 172 42.69 15.50 -21.35
N ASP A 173 43.02 16.32 -20.34
CA ASP A 173 43.70 15.89 -19.11
C ASP A 173 42.95 16.44 -17.89
N PRO A 174 41.99 15.68 -17.33
CA PRO A 174 41.15 16.14 -16.23
C PRO A 174 41.87 16.12 -14.87
N VAL A 175 43.00 15.41 -14.75
CA VAL A 175 43.80 15.37 -13.51
C VAL A 175 44.75 16.55 -13.47
N ALA A 176 45.45 16.85 -14.56
CA ALA A 176 46.32 18.02 -14.62
C ALA A 176 45.53 19.34 -14.47
N ALA A 177 44.35 19.43 -15.09
CA ALA A 177 43.49 20.60 -14.96
C ALA A 177 42.87 20.74 -13.55
N TRP A 178 42.66 19.63 -12.86
CA TRP A 178 42.27 19.63 -11.45
C TRP A 178 43.41 20.09 -10.54
N ASP A 179 44.63 19.57 -10.74
CA ASP A 179 45.81 19.95 -9.96
C ASP A 179 46.21 21.42 -10.19
N ALA A 180 45.89 21.99 -11.34
CA ALA A 180 46.02 23.41 -11.65
C ALA A 180 44.91 24.29 -11.02
N GLU A 181 43.97 23.69 -10.28
CA GLU A 181 42.85 24.35 -9.61
C GLU A 181 41.95 25.14 -10.59
N ASP A 182 41.82 24.67 -11.83
CA ASP A 182 41.01 25.32 -12.87
C ASP A 182 39.54 25.40 -12.39
N PRO A 183 38.99 26.62 -12.20
CA PRO A 183 37.63 26.81 -11.68
C PRO A 183 36.54 26.23 -12.59
N ASP A 184 36.78 26.19 -13.90
CA ASP A 184 35.81 25.75 -14.90
C ASP A 184 35.81 24.22 -15.01
N VAL A 185 36.97 23.58 -14.98
CA VAL A 185 37.09 22.11 -14.94
C VAL A 185 36.57 21.56 -13.61
N THR A 186 36.91 22.19 -12.49
CA THR A 186 36.40 21.84 -11.16
C THR A 186 34.87 21.94 -11.10
N ARG A 187 34.29 22.99 -11.70
CA ARG A 187 32.84 23.13 -11.82
C ARG A 187 32.24 22.07 -12.72
N ALA A 188 32.84 21.80 -13.88
CA ALA A 188 32.35 20.80 -14.82
C ALA A 188 32.37 19.38 -14.23
N LEU A 189 33.42 19.01 -13.48
CA LEU A 189 33.53 17.74 -12.77
C LEU A 189 32.49 17.62 -11.64
N ALA A 190 32.28 18.70 -10.87
CA ALA A 190 31.23 18.73 -9.84
C ALA A 190 29.81 18.65 -10.44
N ASP A 191 29.60 19.29 -11.60
CA ASP A 191 28.37 19.19 -12.38
C ASP A 191 28.15 17.75 -12.86
N LEU A 192 29.20 17.06 -13.30
CA LEU A 192 29.14 15.67 -13.74
C LEU A 192 28.72 14.73 -12.59
N GLU A 193 29.17 15.00 -11.36
CA GLU A 193 28.73 14.26 -10.18
C GLU A 193 27.27 14.56 -9.80
N THR A 194 26.87 15.84 -9.79
CA THR A 194 25.49 16.25 -9.43
C THR A 194 24.44 15.86 -10.47
N ARG A 195 24.81 15.80 -11.75
CA ARG A 195 23.97 15.32 -12.87
C ARG A 195 23.51 13.86 -12.71
N ARG A 196 24.28 13.01 -12.01
CA ARG A 196 23.87 11.61 -11.73
C ARG A 196 22.71 11.51 -10.75
N TRP A 197 22.59 12.49 -9.86
CA TRP A 197 21.58 12.55 -8.80
C TRP A 197 20.43 13.50 -9.13
N GLY A 198 20.45 14.13 -10.31
CA GLY A 198 19.40 15.06 -10.77
C GLY A 198 19.41 16.41 -10.05
N VAL A 199 20.51 16.75 -9.38
CA VAL A 199 20.69 18.01 -8.65
C VAL A 199 21.41 18.99 -9.57
N ARG A 200 20.92 20.23 -9.69
CA ARG A 200 21.63 21.31 -10.41
C ARG A 200 22.43 22.12 -9.40
N LEU A 201 23.73 22.29 -9.63
CA LEU A 201 24.52 23.29 -8.90
C LEU A 201 23.96 24.68 -9.24
N ARG A 202 23.61 25.45 -8.20
CA ARG A 202 23.23 26.85 -8.36
C ARG A 202 24.53 27.62 -8.57
N GLY A 203 24.76 28.14 -9.77
CA GLY A 203 25.90 29.02 -10.05
C GLY A 203 25.88 30.26 -9.14
N PRO A 204 27.04 30.84 -8.80
CA PRO A 204 27.10 32.04 -7.97
C PRO A 204 26.29 33.15 -8.64
N ALA A 205 25.45 33.83 -7.85
CA ALA A 205 24.85 35.08 -8.27
C ALA A 205 26.01 36.03 -8.60
N LEU A 206 26.07 36.46 -9.87
CA LEU A 206 26.97 37.51 -10.29
C LEU A 206 26.64 38.75 -9.44
N ALA A 207 27.47 39.02 -8.44
CA ALA A 207 27.52 40.32 -7.79
C ALA A 207 28.23 41.24 -8.78
N SER A 208 27.43 42.06 -9.47
CA SER A 208 27.86 43.23 -10.24
C SER A 208 28.48 44.29 -9.34
#